data_AF-A0A0A0BII8-F1
#
_entry.id   AF-A0A0A0BII8-F1
#
_cell.length_a   1.000
_cell.length_b   1.000
_cell.length_c   1.000
_cell.angle_alpha   90.00
_cell.angle_beta   90.00
_cell.angle_gamma   90.00
#
_symmetry.space_group_name_H-M   'P 1'
#
loop_
_entity.id
_entity.type
_entity.pdbx_description
1 polymer ?
#
loop_
_entity_poly.entity_id
_entity_poly.type
_entity_poly.pdbx_seq_one_letter_code
_entity_poly.pdbx_strand_id
1 'polypeptide(L)'
;MNHADMNNMDPKVDTLDQQISHSAIGTVTKVDASSKKVTLAHEPVESLSWPAMTMGFSVKDEALLTKLKVGETVDFEFMKVEQGYVITEVK
;
A
#
# COMPACT_ATOMS: atom_id res chain seq x y z
N MET A 1 -27.44 29.81 27.66
CA MET A 1 -26.16 29.52 28.34
C MET A 1 -25.26 28.85 27.32
N ASN A 2 -24.09 29.44 27.10
CA ASN A 2 -23.16 29.13 26.02
C ASN A 2 -22.33 27.88 26.31
N HIS A 3 -21.99 27.13 25.26
CA HIS A 3 -20.58 26.81 25.01
C HIS A 3 -20.38 26.75 23.49
N ALA A 4 -19.61 27.70 22.99
CA ALA A 4 -18.95 27.64 21.68
C ALA A 4 -17.63 26.86 21.84
N ASP A 5 -16.89 26.73 20.74
CA ASP A 5 -15.49 26.26 20.65
C ASP A 5 -15.37 24.70 20.59
N MET A 6 -14.76 24.05 19.59
CA MET A 6 -13.57 24.40 18.80
C MET A 6 -13.51 23.67 17.44
N ASN A 7 -13.11 24.42 16.40
CA ASN A 7 -12.26 24.06 15.26
C ASN A 7 -12.50 22.77 14.43
N ASN A 8 -13.13 22.97 13.27
CA ASN A 8 -12.45 22.99 11.96
C ASN A 8 -11.25 22.03 11.76
N MET A 9 -11.49 20.81 11.25
CA MET A 9 -10.88 20.33 10.00
C MET A 9 -11.41 18.93 9.61
N ASP A 10 -12.69 18.82 9.25
CA ASP A 10 -13.14 17.67 8.47
C ASP A 10 -13.09 18.09 7.00
N PRO A 11 -12.08 17.70 6.20
CA PRO A 11 -12.31 17.65 4.77
C PRO A 11 -13.34 16.54 4.56
N LYS A 12 -14.54 16.99 4.24
CA LYS A 12 -15.51 16.28 3.42
C LYS A 12 -14.73 15.48 2.37
N VAL A 13 -14.81 14.15 2.41
CA VAL A 13 -14.50 13.35 1.23
C VAL A 13 -15.67 12.41 1.00
N ASP A 14 -16.60 13.00 0.26
CA ASP A 14 -17.62 12.44 -0.57
C ASP A 14 -17.42 10.95 -0.93
N THR A 15 -18.52 10.23 -0.82
CA THR A 15 -18.80 8.94 -1.45
C THR A 15 -18.38 8.91 -2.92
N LEU A 16 -17.27 8.20 -3.21
CA LEU A 16 -16.87 7.60 -4.49
C LEU A 16 -15.76 6.60 -4.15
N ASP A 17 -16.07 5.31 -4.09
CA ASP A 17 -15.13 4.16 -4.10
C ASP A 17 -13.76 4.38 -3.39
N GLN A 18 -13.78 4.74 -2.11
CA GLN A 18 -12.57 5.01 -1.32
C GLN A 18 -11.88 3.72 -0.88
N GLN A 19 -11.17 3.10 -1.80
CA GLN A 19 -10.23 2.05 -1.47
C GLN A 19 -8.97 2.69 -0.89
N ILE A 20 -8.90 2.78 0.44
CA ILE A 20 -7.80 3.40 1.21
C ILE A 20 -6.45 2.81 0.72
N SER A 21 -5.54 3.69 0.29
CA SER A 21 -4.16 3.32 -0.01
C SER A 21 -3.29 3.40 1.26
N HIS A 22 -2.33 2.49 1.33
CA HIS A 22 -1.35 2.36 2.38
C HIS A 22 0.04 2.43 1.76
N SER A 23 0.95 3.18 2.37
CA SER A 23 2.35 3.22 1.98
C SER A 23 3.17 2.25 2.82
N ALA A 24 4.14 1.58 2.19
CA ALA A 24 5.11 0.75 2.87
C ALA A 24 6.46 0.82 2.16
N ILE A 25 7.52 0.56 2.92
CA ILE A 25 8.87 0.34 2.40
C ILE A 25 9.13 -1.15 2.49
N GLY A 26 9.76 -1.75 1.48
CA GLY A 26 10.11 -3.15 1.55
C GLY A 26 11.16 -3.59 0.56
N THR A 27 11.88 -4.64 0.92
CA THR A 27 12.85 -5.29 0.04
C THR A 27 12.15 -6.36 -0.79
N VAL A 28 12.30 -6.28 -2.11
CA VAL A 28 11.76 -7.28 -3.04
C VAL A 28 12.54 -8.59 -2.87
N THR A 29 11.86 -9.66 -2.48
CA THR A 29 12.47 -10.98 -2.28
C THR A 29 12.19 -11.93 -3.44
N LYS A 30 11.07 -11.72 -4.15
CA LYS A 30 10.70 -12.52 -5.34
C LYS A 30 9.80 -11.73 -6.27
N VAL A 31 9.99 -11.88 -7.58
CA VAL A 31 9.09 -11.33 -8.61
C VAL A 31 8.57 -12.48 -9.46
N ASP A 32 7.24 -12.57 -9.58
CA ASP A 32 6.53 -13.65 -10.27
C ASP A 32 5.66 -13.04 -11.38
N ALA A 33 6.32 -12.71 -12.50
CA ALA A 33 5.70 -11.97 -13.60
C ALA A 33 4.52 -12.74 -14.24
N SER A 34 4.64 -14.07 -14.34
CA SER A 34 3.57 -14.93 -14.86
C SER A 34 2.27 -14.83 -14.04
N SER A 35 2.39 -14.58 -12.74
CA SER A 35 1.24 -14.47 -11.82
C SER A 35 0.90 -13.03 -11.44
N LYS A 36 1.61 -12.04 -11.99
CA LYS A 36 1.53 -10.61 -11.60
C LYS A 36 1.65 -10.39 -10.10
N LYS A 37 2.54 -11.13 -9.46
CA LYS A 37 2.77 -11.08 -8.01
C LYS A 37 4.22 -10.78 -7.68
N VAL A 38 4.42 -10.09 -6.57
CA VAL A 38 5.73 -9.79 -6.00
C VAL A 38 5.70 -10.16 -4.52
N THR A 39 6.77 -10.73 -4.01
CA THR A 39 6.95 -10.95 -2.57
C THR A 39 7.90 -9.89 -2.06
N LEU A 40 7.48 -9.14 -1.04
CA LEU A 40 8.30 -8.13 -0.39
C LEU A 40 8.43 -8.45 1.09
N ALA A 41 9.64 -8.32 1.62
CA ALA A 41 9.89 -8.15 3.04
C ALA A 41 9.66 -6.67 3.36
N HIS A 42 8.45 -6.34 3.81
CA HIS A 42 8.10 -4.97 4.13
C HIS A 42 8.48 -4.63 5.58
N GLU A 43 8.85 -3.38 5.78
CA GLU A 43 9.04 -2.75 7.08
C GLU A 43 7.68 -2.55 7.79
N PRO A 44 7.65 -2.12 9.07
CA PRO A 44 6.38 -1.91 9.76
C PRO A 44 5.46 -0.94 9.03
N VAL A 45 4.18 -1.30 8.91
CA VAL A 45 3.16 -0.46 8.26
C VAL A 45 2.26 0.12 9.33
N GLU A 46 2.55 1.35 9.75
CA GLU A 46 1.86 2.01 10.87
C GLU A 46 0.35 2.15 10.61
N SER A 47 -0.04 2.47 9.37
CA SER A 47 -1.45 2.64 8.98
C SER A 47 -2.31 1.39 9.17
N LEU A 48 -1.69 0.20 9.21
CA LEU A 48 -2.34 -1.09 9.45
C LEU A 48 -1.91 -1.75 10.76
N SER A 49 -1.03 -1.10 11.54
CA SER A 49 -0.38 -1.68 12.72
C SER A 49 0.27 -3.05 12.44
N TRP A 50 0.89 -3.20 11.26
CA TRP A 50 1.60 -4.42 10.90
C TRP A 50 3.07 -4.35 11.31
N PRO A 51 3.64 -5.45 11.86
CA PRO A 51 5.08 -5.56 12.05
C PRO A 51 5.79 -5.74 10.70
N ALA A 52 7.12 -5.66 10.70
CA ALA A 52 7.91 -6.05 9.54
C ALA A 52 7.69 -7.54 9.24
N MET A 53 7.31 -7.87 8.00
CA MET A 53 7.06 -9.26 7.58
C MET A 53 7.23 -9.44 6.08
N THR A 54 7.36 -10.70 5.66
CA THR A 54 7.44 -11.07 4.23
C THR A 54 6.07 -11.49 3.73
N MET A 55 5.53 -10.77 2.75
CA MET A 55 4.19 -11.02 2.20
C MET A 55 4.16 -10.88 0.68
N GLY A 56 3.26 -11.63 0.04
CA GLY A 56 2.98 -11.54 -1.38
C GLY A 56 1.92 -10.47 -1.68
N PHE A 57 2.25 -9.57 -2.59
CA PHE A 57 1.36 -8.54 -3.12
C PHE A 57 1.14 -8.76 -4.61
N SER A 58 -0.09 -8.57 -5.08
CA SER A 58 -0.37 -8.49 -6.51
C SER A 58 0.00 -7.10 -7.01
N VAL A 59 0.31 -6.94 -8.30
CA VAL A 59 0.45 -5.60 -8.91
C VAL A 59 -0.79 -5.25 -9.72
N LYS A 60 -1.16 -3.97 -9.71
CA LYS A 60 -2.26 -3.45 -10.55
C LYS A 60 -1.86 -3.41 -12.03
N ASP A 61 -0.59 -3.08 -12.30
CA ASP A 61 -0.04 -2.94 -13.64
C ASP A 61 1.27 -3.74 -13.76
N GLU A 62 1.44 -4.47 -14.87
CA GLU A 62 2.64 -5.27 -15.13
C GLU A 62 3.89 -4.41 -15.29
N ALA A 63 3.74 -3.15 -15.73
CA ALA A 63 4.84 -2.20 -15.82
C ALA A 63 5.48 -1.95 -14.44
N LEU A 64 4.74 -2.06 -13.34
CA LEU A 64 5.28 -1.92 -11.98
C LEU A 64 6.28 -3.03 -11.66
N LEU A 65 6.11 -4.24 -12.20
CA LEU A 65 7.05 -5.35 -11.98
C LEU A 65 8.44 -5.03 -12.54
N THR A 66 8.52 -4.20 -13.58
CA THR A 66 9.80 -3.81 -14.17
C THR A 66 10.62 -2.88 -13.26
N LYS A 67 9.95 -2.17 -12.34
CA LYS A 67 10.56 -1.37 -11.28
C LYS A 67 10.97 -2.21 -10.08
N LEU A 68 10.43 -3.42 -9.94
CA LEU A 68 10.66 -4.29 -8.78
C LEU A 68 11.77 -5.28 -9.10
N LYS A 69 12.94 -5.11 -8.47
CA LYS A 69 14.10 -6.01 -8.66
C LYS A 69 14.42 -6.73 -7.38
N VAL A 70 14.63 -8.05 -7.47
CA VAL A 70 14.98 -8.87 -6.30
C VAL A 70 16.26 -8.33 -5.64
N GLY A 71 16.20 -8.12 -4.32
CA GLY A 71 17.26 -7.53 -3.50
C GLY A 71 17.19 -6.01 -3.38
N GLU A 72 16.28 -5.34 -4.09
CA GLU A 72 16.10 -3.90 -4.03
C GLU A 72 15.06 -3.51 -2.97
N THR A 73 15.34 -2.45 -2.23
CA THR A 73 14.37 -1.82 -1.33
C THR A 73 13.64 -0.72 -2.07
N VAL A 74 12.30 -0.77 -2.02
CA VAL A 74 11.42 0.16 -2.72
C VAL A 74 10.38 0.73 -1.78
N ASP A 75 9.98 1.98 -2.04
CA ASP A 75 8.80 2.60 -1.48
C ASP A 75 7.61 2.28 -2.40
N PHE A 76 6.54 1.73 -1.84
CA PHE A 76 5.36 1.33 -2.62
C PHE A 76 4.06 1.71 -1.94
N GLU A 77 3.04 1.97 -2.75
CA GLU A 77 1.66 2.16 -2.29
C GLU A 77 0.81 0.97 -2.72
N PHE A 78 0.00 0.50 -1.78
CA PHE A 78 -0.88 -0.64 -1.99
C PHE A 78 -2.25 -0.40 -1.38
N MET A 79 -3.22 -1.16 -1.84
CA MET A 79 -4.61 -1.06 -1.40
C MET A 79 -5.17 -2.45 -1.13
N LYS A 80 -6.12 -2.54 -0.19
CA LYS A 80 -6.82 -3.79 0.11
C LYS A 80 -8.00 -3.98 -0.85
N VAL A 81 -7.96 -5.02 -1.67
CA VAL A 81 -9.08 -5.48 -2.53
C VAL A 81 -9.73 -6.72 -1.90
N GLU A 82 -10.87 -7.17 -2.45
CA GLU A 82 -11.51 -8.44 -2.04
C GLU A 82 -10.55 -9.64 -2.09
N GLN A 83 -9.62 -9.65 -3.06
CA GLN A 83 -8.68 -10.75 -3.30
C GLN A 83 -7.34 -10.63 -2.57
N GLY A 84 -7.16 -9.64 -1.69
CA GLY A 84 -5.90 -9.42 -0.94
C GLY A 84 -5.37 -7.99 -1.07
N TYR A 85 -4.05 -7.85 -1.23
CA TYR A 85 -3.39 -6.54 -1.34
C TYR A 85 -2.77 -6.35 -2.72
N VAL A 86 -3.02 -5.20 -3.32
CA VAL A 86 -2.58 -4.85 -4.66
C VAL A 86 -1.73 -3.59 -4.60
N ILE A 87 -0.51 -3.66 -5.12
CA ILE A 87 0.38 -2.52 -5.30
C ILE A 87 -0.15 -1.69 -6.48
N THR A 88 -0.36 -0.41 -6.23
CA THR A 88 -0.83 0.57 -7.20
C THR A 88 0.28 1.48 -7.70
N GLU A 89 1.33 1.66 -6.90
CA GLU A 89 2.47 2.53 -7.26
C GLU A 89 3.77 2.04 -6.60
N VAL A 90 4.90 2.27 -7.29
CA VAL A 90 6.26 2.05 -6.80
C VAL A 90 7.08 3.30 -7.15
N LYS A 91 7.71 3.90 -6.13
CA LYS A 91 8.48 5.15 -6.23
C LYS A 91 9.93 4.89 -6.58
#